data_AF-A0A356U9H5-F1
#
_entry.id   AF-A0A356U9H5-F1
#
_cell.length_a   1.000
_cell.length_b   1.000
_cell.length_c   1.000
_cell.angle_alpha   90.00
_cell.angle_beta   90.00
_cell.angle_gamma   90.00
#
_symmetry.space_group_name_H-M   'P 1'
#
loop_
_entity.id
_entity.type
_entity.pdbx_description
1 polymer ?
#
loop_
_entity_poly.entity_id
_entity_poly.type
_entity_poly.pdbx_seq_one_letter_code
_entity_poly.pdbx_strand_id
1 'polypeptide(L)'
;VLCNHCENPVCVRVCPTQATFKRDDGIVAMDYHRCIGCRFCMTACPFGARSFNFVDPRSHIKNVNTEIPTRTQGVVEKCTFCVERLEKGLPPVCVEASNGGILFGDLNDPESDVRKILTGNFAIRRKEELGTGPSIYYVIRGG
;
A
#
# COMPACT_ATOMS: atom_id res chain seq x y z
N VAL A 1 3.18 10.12 -2.18
CA VAL A 1 1.99 9.42 -2.70
C VAL A 1 2.03 7.97 -2.20
N LEU A 2 0.94 7.45 -1.63
CA LEU A 2 0.90 6.09 -1.09
C LEU A 2 0.64 5.02 -2.17
N CYS A 3 0.86 3.75 -1.83
CA CYS A 3 0.51 2.62 -2.69
C CYS A 3 -1.01 2.45 -2.74
N ASN A 4 -1.56 2.22 -3.94
CA ASN A 4 -3.01 2.10 -4.10
C ASN A 4 -3.57 0.67 -3.93
N HIS A 5 -2.72 -0.31 -3.63
CA HIS A 5 -3.11 -1.72 -3.45
C HIS A 5 -4.09 -2.21 -4.51
N CYS A 6 -3.70 -2.02 -5.77
CA CYS A 6 -4.49 -2.28 -6.97
C CYS A 6 -5.06 -3.70 -7.00
N GLU A 7 -6.30 -3.84 -7.48
CA GLU A 7 -6.97 -5.12 -7.75
C GLU A 7 -6.22 -5.96 -8.79
N ASN A 8 -5.76 -5.30 -9.86
CA ASN A 8 -4.94 -5.88 -10.92
C ASN A 8 -3.50 -5.30 -10.86
N PRO A 9 -2.66 -5.72 -9.90
CA PRO A 9 -1.38 -5.07 -9.64
C PRO A 9 -0.33 -5.45 -10.70
N VAL A 10 -0.07 -4.54 -11.64
CA VAL A 10 0.99 -4.71 -12.67
C VAL A 10 2.36 -4.95 -12.03
N CYS A 11 2.62 -4.26 -10.92
CA CYS A 11 3.86 -4.41 -10.15
C CYS A 11 4.11 -5.84 -9.61
N VAL A 12 3.06 -6.65 -9.40
CA VAL A 12 3.16 -8.07 -9.04
C VAL A 12 3.54 -8.89 -10.27
N ARG A 13 2.84 -8.68 -11.40
CA ARG A 13 3.07 -9.42 -12.65
C ARG A 13 4.50 -9.30 -13.19
N VAL A 14 5.14 -8.15 -13.01
CA VAL A 14 6.50 -7.90 -13.51
C VAL A 14 7.61 -8.37 -12.57
N CYS A 15 7.29 -8.87 -11.38
CA CYS A 15 8.31 -9.25 -10.40
C CYS A 15 8.82 -10.67 -10.68
N PRO A 16 10.06 -10.84 -11.16
CA PRO A 16 10.56 -12.15 -11.60
C PRO A 16 10.71 -13.15 -10.45
N THR A 17 10.98 -12.66 -9.23
CA THR A 17 11.16 -13.50 -8.05
C THR A 17 9.90 -13.62 -7.20
N GLN A 18 8.79 -13.01 -7.64
CA GLN A 18 7.53 -12.89 -6.88
C GLN A 18 7.73 -12.32 -5.47
N ALA A 19 8.70 -11.40 -5.32
CA ALA A 19 8.94 -10.67 -4.08
C ALA A 19 7.80 -9.71 -3.72
N THR A 20 6.94 -9.35 -4.67
CA THR A 20 5.68 -8.65 -4.39
C THR A 20 4.54 -9.51 -4.90
N PHE A 21 3.51 -9.66 -4.06
CA PHE A 21 2.40 -10.57 -4.27
C PHE A 21 1.11 -9.95 -3.74
N LYS A 22 -0.05 -10.46 -4.12
CA LYS A 22 -1.36 -10.04 -3.60
C LYS A 22 -1.82 -11.09 -2.60
N ARG A 23 -2.19 -10.65 -1.39
CA ARG A 23 -2.84 -11.48 -0.36
C ARG A 23 -4.33 -11.63 -0.67
N ASP A 24 -4.99 -12.59 -0.04
CA ASP A 24 -6.42 -12.87 -0.22
C ASP A 24 -7.31 -11.72 0.28
N ASP A 25 -6.83 -10.96 1.27
CA ASP A 25 -7.44 -9.72 1.78
C ASP A 25 -7.29 -8.51 0.83
N GLY A 26 -6.73 -8.70 -0.37
CA GLY A 26 -6.53 -7.65 -1.37
C GLY A 26 -5.26 -6.83 -1.16
N ILE A 27 -4.53 -7.01 -0.05
CA ILE A 27 -3.30 -6.27 0.21
C ILE A 27 -2.21 -6.75 -0.75
N VAL A 28 -1.78 -5.87 -1.66
CA VAL A 28 -0.50 -6.07 -2.35
C VAL A 28 0.61 -5.97 -1.30
N ALA A 29 1.28 -7.08 -1.00
CA ALA A 29 2.33 -7.21 0.00
C ALA A 29 3.72 -7.29 -0.64
N MET A 30 4.76 -7.36 0.20
CA MET A 30 6.14 -7.45 -0.24
C MET A 30 6.97 -8.29 0.72
N ASP A 31 7.66 -9.29 0.16
CA ASP A 31 8.72 -10.05 0.80
C ASP A 31 10.06 -9.40 0.45
N TYR A 32 10.73 -8.88 1.47
CA TYR A 32 11.99 -8.17 1.32
C TYR A 32 13.17 -9.12 1.06
N HIS A 33 13.12 -10.37 1.52
CA HIS A 33 14.19 -11.35 1.34
C HIS A 33 14.24 -11.90 -0.09
N ARG A 34 13.07 -12.00 -0.75
CA ARG A 34 12.99 -12.43 -2.16
C ARG A 34 13.33 -11.31 -3.16
N CYS A 35 13.44 -10.07 -2.70
CA CYS A 35 13.66 -8.92 -3.58
C CYS A 35 15.11 -8.83 -4.03
N ILE A 36 15.36 -9.00 -5.33
CA ILE A 36 16.69 -8.88 -5.95
C ILE A 36 17.04 -7.46 -6.42
N GLY A 37 16.20 -6.47 -6.11
CA GLY A 37 16.50 -5.08 -6.45
C GLY A 37 16.47 -4.72 -7.93
N CYS A 38 15.81 -5.50 -8.80
CA CYS A 38 15.73 -5.24 -10.25
C CYS A 38 14.88 -4.03 -10.65
N ARG A 39 14.10 -3.46 -9.70
CA ARG A 39 13.30 -2.23 -9.85
C ARG A 39 12.20 -2.23 -10.93
N PHE A 40 11.95 -3.32 -11.65
CA PHE A 40 10.84 -3.39 -12.61
C PHE A 40 9.48 -3.06 -12.01
N CYS A 41 9.23 -3.46 -10.75
CA CYS A 41 8.00 -3.12 -10.05
C CYS A 41 7.82 -1.62 -9.82
N MET A 42 8.91 -0.84 -9.74
CA MET A 42 8.87 0.62 -9.62
C MET A 42 8.45 1.24 -10.95
N THR A 43 9.11 0.86 -12.06
CA THR A 43 8.78 1.34 -13.40
C THR A 43 7.36 0.97 -13.81
N ALA A 44 6.91 -0.24 -13.46
CA ALA A 44 5.56 -0.70 -13.78
C ALA A 44 4.46 -0.06 -12.92
N CYS A 45 4.79 0.60 -11.81
CA CYS A 45 3.79 1.22 -10.94
C CYS A 45 3.34 2.56 -11.53
N PRO A 46 2.08 2.72 -11.97
CA PRO A 46 1.63 3.96 -12.60
C PRO A 46 1.52 5.13 -11.61
N PHE A 47 1.66 4.86 -10.31
CA PHE A 47 1.56 5.85 -9.24
C PHE A 47 2.91 6.29 -8.68
N GLY A 48 4.02 5.66 -9.11
CA GLY A 48 5.35 5.92 -8.53
C GLY A 48 5.42 5.65 -7.02
N ALA A 49 4.60 4.74 -6.51
CA ALA A 49 4.38 4.53 -5.07
C ALA A 49 5.32 3.48 -4.44
N ARG A 50 6.51 3.30 -5.01
CA ARG A 50 7.53 2.35 -4.55
C ARG A 50 8.86 3.07 -4.42
N SER A 51 9.60 2.75 -3.36
CA SER A 51 10.89 3.37 -3.04
C SER A 51 11.99 2.31 -3.05
N PHE A 52 13.19 2.66 -3.49
CA PHE A 52 14.33 1.75 -3.48
C PHE A 52 15.31 2.13 -2.37
N ASN A 53 15.75 1.16 -1.59
CA ASN A 53 16.78 1.35 -0.57
C ASN A 53 18.17 1.34 -1.21
N PHE A 54 18.67 2.53 -1.59
CA PHE A 54 20.01 2.70 -2.20
C PHE A 54 21.16 2.47 -1.24
N VAL A 55 20.94 2.80 0.03
CA VAL A 55 21.84 2.60 1.16
C VAL A 55 21.16 1.70 2.18
N ASP A 56 21.92 1.10 3.09
CA ASP A 56 21.31 0.33 4.18
C ASP A 56 20.53 1.28 5.10
N PRO A 57 19.19 1.14 5.22
CA PRO A 57 18.41 2.00 6.09
C PRO A 57 18.70 1.75 7.57
N ARG A 58 19.24 0.58 7.95
CA ARG A 58 19.46 0.19 9.36
C ARG A 58 20.40 1.12 10.10
N SER A 59 21.41 1.66 9.43
CA SER A 59 22.35 2.62 10.02
C SER A 59 21.70 3.98 10.35
N HIS A 60 20.52 4.26 9.81
CA HIS A 60 19.80 5.52 9.98
C HIS A 60 18.59 5.39 10.93
N ILE A 61 18.33 4.19 11.46
CA ILE A 61 17.21 3.92 12.36
C ILE A 61 17.69 3.98 13.80
N LYS A 62 17.25 5.00 14.56
CA LYS A 62 17.60 5.14 15.99
C LYS A 62 16.90 4.12 16.88
N ASN A 63 15.61 3.88 16.62
CA ASN A 63 14.76 2.96 17.38
C ASN A 63 14.23 1.90 16.43
N VAL A 64 14.74 0.68 16.54
CA VAL A 64 14.32 -0.43 15.69
C VAL A 64 13.06 -1.06 16.27
N ASN A 65 11.99 -1.12 15.47
CA ASN A 65 10.82 -1.92 15.79
C ASN A 65 11.04 -3.36 15.28
N THR A 66 11.17 -4.32 16.18
CA THR A 66 11.41 -5.73 15.87
C THR A 66 10.17 -6.47 15.36
N GLU A 67 8.98 -5.88 15.50
CA GLU A 67 7.72 -6.45 15.00
C GLU A 67 7.59 -6.31 13.48
N ILE A 68 8.40 -5.45 12.85
CA ILE A 68 8.36 -5.17 11.42
C ILE A 68 9.70 -5.54 10.81
N PRO A 69 9.74 -6.32 9.71
CA PRO A 69 11.00 -6.63 9.06
C PRO A 69 11.70 -5.34 8.60
N THR A 70 12.93 -5.14 9.09
CA THR A 70 13.75 -4.01 8.66
C THR A 70 14.37 -4.34 7.31
N ARG A 71 14.26 -3.39 6.37
CA ARG A 71 14.75 -3.55 5.00
C ARG A 71 16.28 -3.55 4.99
N THR A 72 16.85 -3.99 3.89
CA THR A 72 18.30 -3.92 3.62
C THR A 72 18.55 -3.06 2.40
N GLN A 73 19.80 -2.67 2.19
CA GLN A 73 20.24 -2.12 0.93
C GLN A 73 19.85 -3.06 -0.23
N GLY A 74 19.46 -2.47 -1.36
CA GLY A 74 19.13 -3.23 -2.57
C GLY A 74 17.67 -3.64 -2.69
N VAL A 75 16.84 -3.38 -1.68
CA VAL A 75 15.44 -3.84 -1.65
C VAL A 75 14.48 -2.69 -1.94
N VAL A 76 13.45 -2.97 -2.75
CA VAL A 76 12.33 -2.04 -2.95
C VAL A 76 11.35 -2.16 -1.78
N GLU A 77 10.77 -1.04 -1.36
CA GLU A 77 9.74 -0.97 -0.35
C GLU A 77 8.53 -0.18 -0.84
N LYS A 78 7.44 -0.28 -0.08
CA LYS A 78 6.17 0.39 -0.35
C LYS A 78 5.30 0.40 0.91
N CYS A 79 4.21 1.17 0.88
CA CYS A 79 3.12 1.03 1.85
C CYS A 79 2.53 -0.39 1.79
N THR A 80 2.32 -1.00 2.96
CA THR A 80 1.73 -2.34 3.15
C THR A 80 0.40 -2.29 3.90
N PHE A 81 -0.25 -1.12 3.95
CA PHE A 81 -1.38 -0.84 4.84
C PHE A 81 -1.14 -1.17 6.31
N CYS A 82 0.13 -1.12 6.75
CA CYS A 82 0.51 -1.48 8.12
C CYS A 82 -0.04 -2.86 8.51
N VAL A 83 0.20 -3.87 7.66
CA VAL A 83 -0.33 -5.23 7.85
C VAL A 83 -0.08 -5.78 9.26
N GLU A 84 1.08 -5.46 9.84
CA GLU A 84 1.47 -5.81 11.21
C GLU A 84 0.53 -5.25 12.28
N ARG A 85 -0.14 -4.14 12.00
CA ARG A 85 -1.13 -3.50 12.89
C ARG A 85 -2.52 -4.06 12.63
N LEU A 86 -2.87 -4.28 11.37
CA LEU A 86 -4.14 -4.88 10.98
C LEU A 86 -4.32 -6.27 11.60
N GLU A 87 -3.25 -7.07 11.63
CA GLU A 87 -3.25 -8.40 12.27
C GLU A 87 -3.48 -8.34 13.79
N LYS A 88 -3.27 -7.18 14.41
CA LYS A 88 -3.56 -6.90 15.83
C LYS A 88 -4.91 -6.20 16.03
N GLY A 89 -5.71 -6.01 14.98
CA GLY A 89 -6.96 -5.25 15.02
C GLY A 89 -6.77 -3.73 15.20
N LEU A 90 -5.56 -3.22 14.97
CA LEU A 90 -5.25 -1.80 15.07
C LEU A 90 -5.31 -1.13 13.70
N PRO A 91 -5.81 0.12 13.61
CA PRO A 91 -5.84 0.85 12.34
C PRO A 91 -4.41 1.19 11.88
N PRO A 92 -4.19 1.40 10.56
CA PRO A 92 -2.91 1.88 10.05
C PRO A 92 -2.48 3.21 10.66
N VAL A 93 -1.18 3.42 10.86
CA VAL A 93 -0.65 4.63 11.53
C VAL A 93 -1.06 5.92 10.81
N CYS A 94 -1.12 5.89 9.47
CA CYS A 94 -1.54 7.06 8.69
C CYS A 94 -3.01 7.42 8.92
N VAL A 95 -3.87 6.48 9.27
CA VAL A 95 -5.28 6.72 9.60
C VAL A 95 -5.37 7.44 10.94
N GLU A 96 -4.68 6.91 11.97
CA GLU A 96 -4.62 7.52 13.30
C GLU A 96 -4.07 8.95 13.24
N ALA A 97 -2.97 9.15 12.51
CA ALA A 97 -2.33 10.45 12.40
C ALA A 97 -3.13 11.48 11.57
N SER A 98 -4.10 11.03 10.76
CA SER A 98 -4.81 11.91 9.83
C SER A 98 -5.95 12.72 10.45
N ASN A 99 -6.32 12.46 11.71
CA ASN A 99 -7.46 13.09 12.37
C ASN A 99 -8.76 13.05 11.52
N GLY A 100 -9.03 11.91 10.87
CA GLY A 100 -10.20 11.70 10.01
C GLY A 100 -10.02 12.10 8.54
N GLY A 101 -8.83 12.55 8.13
CA GLY A 101 -8.51 12.83 6.72
C GLY A 101 -8.27 11.58 5.87
N ILE A 102 -7.91 10.46 6.49
CA ILE A 102 -7.74 9.15 5.86
C ILE A 102 -8.62 8.16 6.60
N LEU A 103 -9.36 7.37 5.84
CA LEU A 103 -10.22 6.32 6.34
C LEU A 103 -9.76 4.98 5.77
N PHE A 104 -9.91 3.92 6.55
CA PHE A 104 -9.50 2.58 6.18
C PHE A 104 -10.54 1.58 6.66
N GLY A 105 -10.82 0.56 5.85
CA GLY A 105 -11.84 -0.43 6.11
C GLY A 105 -12.01 -1.39 4.94
N ASP A 106 -12.87 -2.39 5.12
CA ASP A 106 -13.18 -3.36 4.08
C ASP A 106 -14.16 -2.77 3.05
N LEU A 107 -13.79 -2.84 1.76
CA LEU A 107 -14.62 -2.38 0.66
C LEU A 107 -15.78 -3.33 0.33
N ASN A 108 -15.67 -4.60 0.73
CA ASN A 108 -16.67 -5.63 0.48
C ASN A 108 -17.76 -5.67 1.56
N ASP A 109 -17.50 -5.11 2.75
CA ASP A 109 -18.48 -4.98 3.82
C ASP A 109 -19.36 -3.73 3.59
N PRO A 110 -20.67 -3.89 3.35
CA PRO A 110 -21.62 -2.79 3.22
C PRO A 110 -21.69 -1.87 4.44
N GLU A 111 -21.42 -2.42 5.63
CA GLU A 111 -21.53 -1.69 6.89
C GLU A 111 -20.25 -0.95 7.29
N SER A 112 -19.16 -1.11 6.52
CA SER A 112 -17.91 -0.42 6.80
C SER A 112 -18.01 1.09 6.62
N ASP A 113 -17.26 1.85 7.43
CA ASP A 113 -17.24 3.32 7.35
C ASP A 113 -16.82 3.83 5.96
N VAL A 114 -15.87 3.13 5.33
CA VAL A 114 -15.43 3.44 3.96
C VAL A 114 -16.58 3.25 2.98
N ARG A 115 -17.35 2.16 3.10
CA ARG A 115 -18.45 1.89 2.17
C ARG A 115 -19.62 2.87 2.34
N LYS A 116 -19.94 3.23 3.58
CA LYS A 116 -20.92 4.28 3.91
C LYS A 116 -20.55 5.62 3.29
N ILE A 117 -19.29 6.01 3.40
CA ILE A 117 -18.81 7.29 2.85
C ILE A 117 -18.79 7.29 1.32
N LEU A 118 -18.39 6.19 0.69
CA LEU A 118 -18.40 6.07 -0.77
C LEU A 118 -19.81 6.07 -1.36
N THR A 119 -20.82 5.61 -0.61
CA THR A 119 -22.21 5.60 -1.07
C THR A 119 -22.83 7.00 -1.02
N GLY A 120 -22.46 7.81 -0.02
CA GLY A 120 -23.00 9.16 0.18
C GLY A 120 -22.23 10.30 -0.46
N ASN A 121 -21.06 10.06 -1.06
CA ASN A 121 -20.20 11.12 -1.59
C ASN A 121 -19.66 10.77 -2.97
N PHE A 122 -19.36 11.79 -3.76
CA PHE A 122 -18.62 11.60 -5.01
C PHE A 122 -17.15 11.26 -4.70
N ALA A 123 -16.65 10.18 -5.29
CA ALA A 123 -15.27 9.75 -5.10
C ALA A 123 -14.62 9.43 -6.44
N ILE A 124 -13.34 9.79 -6.57
CA ILE A 124 -12.54 9.50 -7.76
C ILE A 124 -11.44 8.50 -7.43
N ARG A 125 -11.06 7.69 -8.42
CA ARG A 125 -9.85 6.87 -8.38
C ARG A 125 -8.81 7.47 -9.32
N ARG A 126 -7.54 7.39 -8.93
CA ARG A 126 -6.46 7.90 -9.78
C ARG A 126 -6.16 6.93 -10.92
N LYS A 127 -6.00 7.46 -12.12
CA LYS A 127 -5.58 6.70 -13.32
C LYS A 127 -6.46 5.48 -13.59
N GLU A 128 -7.77 5.67 -13.52
CA GLU A 128 -8.76 4.61 -13.72
C GLU A 128 -8.69 4.00 -15.13
N GLU A 129 -8.32 4.83 -16.12
CA GLU A 129 -8.13 4.45 -17.53
C GLU A 129 -7.10 3.32 -17.74
N LEU A 130 -6.22 3.06 -16.78
CA LEU A 130 -5.22 2.00 -16.86
C LEU A 130 -5.73 0.62 -16.44
N GLY A 131 -6.99 0.49 -16.00
CA GLY A 131 -7.60 -0.80 -15.65
C GLY A 131 -6.97 -1.53 -14.45
N THR A 132 -6.14 -0.84 -13.66
CA THR A 132 -5.46 -1.46 -12.50
C THR A 132 -6.38 -1.69 -11.31
N GLY A 133 -7.57 -1.07 -11.29
CA GLY A 133 -8.53 -1.13 -10.17
C GLY A 133 -7.93 -0.66 -8.84
N PRO A 134 -7.54 0.61 -8.68
CA PRO A 134 -7.01 1.13 -7.41
C PRO A 134 -8.01 0.96 -6.25
N SER A 135 -7.52 0.57 -5.07
CA SER A 135 -8.34 0.42 -3.85
C SER A 135 -8.40 1.69 -2.99
N ILE A 136 -7.72 2.76 -3.44
CA ILE A 136 -7.76 4.07 -2.79
C ILE A 136 -8.70 5.00 -3.56
N TYR A 137 -9.65 5.56 -2.83
CA TYR A 137 -10.65 6.49 -3.31
C TYR A 137 -10.40 7.86 -2.71
N TYR A 138 -10.48 8.90 -3.54
CA TYR A 138 -10.39 10.28 -3.10
C TYR A 138 -11.79 10.87 -3.10
N VAL A 139 -12.31 11.14 -1.91
CA VAL A 139 -13.64 11.72 -1.74
C VAL A 139 -13.57 13.21 -2.03
N ILE A 140 -14.39 13.67 -2.96
CA ILE A 140 -14.56 15.09 -3.26
C ILE A 140 -15.78 15.54 -2.48
N ARG A 141 -15.56 16.23 -1.36
CA ARG A 141 -16.65 16.93 -0.68
C ARG A 141 -17.08 18.09 -1.59
N GLY A 142 -18.31 18.02 -2.09
CA GLY A 142 -19.00 19.21 -2.61
C GLY A 142 -19.02 20.25 -1.50
N GLY A 143 -18.69 21.50 -1.84
CA GLY A 143 -18.68 22.62 -0.90
C GLY A 143 -20.02 22.87 -0.25
#